data_AF-A0A2K3KQE3-F1
#
_entry.id   AF-A0A2K3KQE3-F1
#
_cell.length_a   1.000
_cell.length_b   1.000
_cell.length_c   1.000
_cell.angle_alpha   90.00
_cell.angle_beta   90.00
_cell.angle_gamma   90.00
#
_symmetry.space_group_name_H-M   'P 1'
#
loop_
_entity.id
_entity.type
_entity.pdbx_description
1 polymer ?
#
loop_
_entity_poly.entity_id
_entity_poly.type
_entity_poly.pdbx_seq_one_letter_code
_entity_poly.pdbx_strand_id
1 'polypeptide(L)'
;MDVNGHGGCLLPGDSYPDWLTFNFEGSSVIFEVPRVQGRNLKTILCIVYSSTSENIASDGLKNVMVKNYTKNTIQLYKRESLFSFEDEDGQRLVSSIDPGNKMEIVVVFENNFIVKNTTIYLIYDEPICKQIGFILKP
;
A
#
# COMPACT_ATOMS: atom_id res chain seq x y z
N MET A 1 -23.10 -32.65 0.54
CA MET A 1 -23.36 -31.75 1.69
C MET A 1 -22.35 -32.16 2.74
N ASP A 2 -21.31 -31.40 3.08
CA ASP A 2 -21.13 -29.95 3.01
C ASP A 2 -19.76 -29.54 2.45
N VAL A 3 -19.81 -28.46 1.67
CA VAL A 3 -18.67 -27.68 1.20
C VAL A 3 -18.30 -26.73 2.33
N ASN A 4 -17.24 -27.02 3.09
CA ASN A 4 -16.56 -26.02 3.90
C ASN A 4 -15.31 -25.56 3.16
N GLY A 5 -15.55 -24.77 2.12
CA GLY A 5 -14.51 -24.01 1.43
C GLY A 5 -13.98 -22.92 2.34
N HIS A 6 -12.93 -23.23 3.10
CA HIS A 6 -12.09 -22.19 3.69
C HIS A 6 -11.28 -21.56 2.55
N GLY A 7 -11.87 -20.58 1.88
CA GLY A 7 -11.21 -19.76 0.86
C GLY A 7 -10.14 -18.89 1.50
N GLY A 8 -9.02 -19.49 1.89
CA GLY A 8 -7.80 -18.75 2.15
C GLY A 8 -7.34 -18.16 0.84
N CYS A 9 -7.51 -16.84 0.67
CA CYS A 9 -6.90 -16.14 -0.44
C CYS A 9 -5.38 -16.21 -0.23
N LEU A 10 -4.72 -17.09 -0.96
CA LEU A 10 -3.26 -17.04 -1.08
C LEU A 10 -2.95 -15.77 -1.85
N LEU A 11 -2.57 -14.72 -1.12
CA LEU A 11 -1.98 -13.54 -1.72
C LEU A 11 -0.75 -14.03 -2.51
N PRO A 12 -0.63 -13.67 -3.81
CA PRO A 12 0.49 -14.14 -4.60
C PRO A 12 1.79 -13.72 -3.91
N GLY A 13 2.69 -14.68 -3.66
CA GLY A 13 4.01 -14.37 -3.15
C GLY A 13 4.80 -13.62 -4.21
N ASP A 14 5.22 -12.39 -3.88
CA ASP A 14 6.36 -11.58 -4.37
C ASP A 14 6.76 -11.61 -5.87
N SER A 15 5.93 -12.13 -6.77
CA SER A 15 6.35 -12.43 -8.15
C SER A 15 5.21 -12.51 -9.17
N TYR A 16 4.23 -11.60 -9.04
CA TYR A 16 3.35 -11.23 -10.14
C TYR A 16 3.54 -9.74 -10.41
N PRO A 17 3.78 -9.34 -11.66
CA PRO A 17 4.73 -8.27 -11.93
C PRO A 17 4.11 -6.95 -11.45
N ASP A 18 4.91 -6.10 -10.82
CA ASP A 18 4.65 -4.65 -10.66
C ASP A 18 4.23 -4.18 -9.26
N TRP A 19 4.44 -4.99 -8.22
CA TRP A 19 4.27 -4.58 -6.82
C TRP A 19 5.48 -4.86 -5.93
N LEU A 20 5.71 -4.02 -4.92
CA LEU A 20 6.77 -4.17 -3.92
C LEU A 20 6.18 -4.25 -2.51
N THR A 21 6.62 -5.23 -1.74
CA THR A 21 6.04 -5.56 -0.43
C THR A 21 6.99 -5.15 0.70
N PHE A 22 6.44 -4.49 1.73
CA PHE A 22 7.11 -4.19 2.98
C PHE A 22 6.31 -4.76 4.15
N ASN A 23 6.81 -5.83 4.77
CA ASN A 23 6.17 -6.45 5.93
C ASN A 23 6.94 -6.09 7.19
N PHE A 24 6.24 -5.63 8.22
CA PHE A 24 6.82 -5.25 9.50
C PHE A 24 5.96 -5.73 10.66
N GLU A 25 6.61 -6.04 11.78
CA GLU A 25 5.92 -6.38 13.02
C GLU A 25 5.44 -5.12 13.74
N GLY A 26 4.15 -5.05 14.05
CA GLY A 26 3.52 -3.88 14.66
C GLY A 26 2.80 -2.96 13.67
N SER A 27 2.54 -1.73 14.11
CA SER A 27 1.64 -0.77 13.44
C SER A 27 2.34 0.27 12.56
N SER A 28 3.67 0.23 12.46
CA SER A 28 4.44 1.20 11.70
C SER A 28 5.37 0.51 10.71
N VAL A 29 5.44 1.04 9.49
CA VAL A 29 6.36 0.58 8.45
C VAL A 29 7.18 1.76 7.98
N ILE A 30 8.50 1.69 8.21
CA ILE A 30 9.46 2.67 7.68
C ILE A 30 10.13 2.07 6.45
N PHE A 31 10.13 2.81 5.35
CA PHE A 31 10.78 2.38 4.12
C PHE A 31 11.29 3.58 3.32
N GLU A 32 12.22 3.30 2.42
CA GLU A 32 12.60 4.24 1.37
C GLU A 32 11.84 3.88 0.09
N VAL A 33 11.22 4.88 -0.54
CA VAL A 33 10.42 4.66 -1.74
C VAL A 33 11.33 4.18 -2.87
N PRO A 34 11.15 2.94 -3.35
CA PRO A 34 12.03 2.38 -4.37
C PRO A 34 11.77 3.04 -5.71
N ARG A 35 12.86 3.24 -6.47
CA ARG A 35 12.79 3.73 -7.85
C ARG A 35 12.62 2.56 -8.80
N VAL A 36 11.49 2.51 -9.50
CA VAL A 36 11.23 1.53 -10.55
C VAL A 36 11.37 2.19 -11.91
N GLN A 37 12.28 1.72 -12.75
CA GLN A 37 12.58 2.36 -14.03
C GLN A 37 11.43 2.19 -15.02
N GLY A 38 11.02 3.29 -15.67
CA GLY A 38 9.99 3.28 -16.70
C GLY A 38 8.56 3.07 -16.18
N ARG A 39 8.34 3.23 -14.88
CA ARG A 39 7.04 3.04 -14.23
C ARG A 39 6.79 4.13 -13.18
N ASN A 40 5.52 4.47 -13.03
CA ASN A 40 5.05 5.37 -11.98
C ASN A 40 4.33 4.58 -10.91
N LEU A 41 4.38 5.07 -9.66
CA LEU A 41 3.57 4.50 -8.59
C LEU A 41 2.10 4.79 -8.92
N LYS A 42 1.31 3.73 -9.01
CA LYS A 42 -0.13 3.81 -9.30
C LYS A 42 -0.93 3.96 -8.01
N THR A 43 -0.63 3.10 -7.04
CA THR A 43 -1.39 3.02 -5.81
C THR A 43 -0.55 2.36 -4.70
N ILE A 44 -1.04 2.47 -3.47
CA ILE A 44 -0.51 1.77 -2.31
C ILE A 44 -1.60 0.81 -1.81
N LEU A 45 -1.24 -0.23 -1.08
CA LEU A 45 -2.21 -1.03 -0.34
C LEU A 45 -1.64 -1.28 1.05
N CYS A 46 -2.41 -0.95 2.08
CA CYS A 46 -2.04 -1.18 3.47
C CYS A 46 -2.89 -2.31 4.04
N ILE A 47 -2.26 -3.46 4.30
CA ILE A 47 -2.89 -4.61 4.95
C ILE A 47 -2.39 -4.69 6.39
N VAL A 48 -3.31 -4.73 7.34
CA VAL A 48 -2.99 -4.75 8.77
C VAL A 48 -3.55 -6.01 9.40
N TYR A 49 -2.67 -6.79 10.02
CA TYR A 49 -3.00 -8.00 10.76
C TYR A 49 -2.95 -7.72 12.26
N SER A 50 -4.06 -7.96 12.95
CA SER A 50 -4.20 -7.76 14.40
C SER A 50 -4.60 -9.04 15.12
N SER A 51 -4.44 -9.06 16.45
CA SER A 51 -4.75 -10.23 17.28
C SER A 51 -6.25 -10.48 17.49
N THR A 52 -7.11 -9.46 17.33
CA THR A 52 -8.54 -9.52 17.62
C THR A 52 -9.34 -9.62 16.31
N SER A 53 -9.99 -10.77 16.09
CA SER A 53 -10.85 -11.01 14.91
C SER A 53 -12.23 -10.36 15.00
N GLU A 54 -12.65 -9.97 16.20
CA GLU A 54 -13.98 -9.41 16.43
C GLU A 54 -13.97 -7.89 16.15
N ASN A 55 -14.63 -7.49 15.06
CA ASN A 55 -15.01 -6.11 14.74
C ASN A 55 -13.91 -5.10 14.41
N ILE A 56 -12.88 -5.51 13.66
CA ILE A 56 -11.96 -4.55 12.98
C ILE A 56 -12.74 -3.54 12.12
N ALA A 57 -13.88 -3.95 11.57
CA ALA A 57 -14.76 -3.12 10.73
C ALA A 57 -15.62 -2.09 11.49
N SER A 58 -15.78 -2.21 12.82
CA SER A 58 -16.73 -1.35 13.58
C SER A 58 -16.07 -0.13 14.23
N ASP A 59 -14.95 -0.27 14.96
CA ASP A 59 -14.50 0.85 15.83
C ASP A 59 -12.98 0.99 16.03
N GLY A 60 -12.15 0.18 15.36
CA GLY A 60 -10.73 0.07 15.70
C GLY A 60 -9.80 1.06 15.02
N LEU A 61 -9.71 1.02 13.70
CA LEU A 61 -8.81 1.89 12.92
C LEU A 61 -9.63 3.03 12.35
N LYS A 62 -9.26 4.25 12.74
CA LYS A 62 -9.85 5.43 12.12
C LYS A 62 -8.95 6.02 11.06
N ASN A 63 -7.63 6.00 11.30
CA ASN A 63 -6.73 6.78 10.48
C ASN A 63 -5.39 6.08 10.22
N VAL A 64 -4.74 6.50 9.16
CA VAL A 64 -3.35 6.19 8.86
C VAL A 64 -2.59 7.50 8.74
N MET A 65 -1.48 7.57 9.44
CA MET A 65 -0.58 8.70 9.42
C MET A 65 0.60 8.36 8.53
N VAL A 66 0.80 9.18 7.50
CA VAL A 66 1.94 9.08 6.60
C VAL A 66 2.92 10.20 6.94
N LYS A 67 4.13 9.83 7.32
CA LYS A 67 5.23 10.78 7.54
C LYS A 67 6.22 10.66 6.40
N ASN A 68 6.52 11.77 5.75
CA ASN A 68 7.59 11.85 4.78
C ASN A 68 8.75 12.62 5.42
N TYR A 69 9.80 11.90 5.81
CA TYR A 69 10.97 12.49 6.46
C TYR A 69 11.81 13.32 5.50
N THR A 70 11.82 13.00 4.21
CA THR A 70 12.56 13.75 3.19
C THR A 70 11.92 15.11 2.93
N LYS A 71 10.58 15.16 2.85
CA LYS A 71 9.82 16.40 2.64
C LYS A 71 9.43 17.11 3.94
N ASN A 72 9.70 16.50 5.09
CA ASN A 72 9.28 16.96 6.42
C ASN A 72 7.76 17.23 6.50
N THR A 73 6.96 16.33 5.95
CA THR A 73 5.49 16.43 5.97
C THR A 73 4.88 15.29 6.78
N ILE A 74 3.73 15.57 7.39
CA ILE A 74 2.89 14.58 8.07
C ILE A 74 1.48 14.76 7.55
N GLN A 75 0.87 13.67 7.10
CA GLN A 75 -0.47 13.64 6.55
C GLN A 75 -1.28 12.57 7.26
N LEU A 76 -2.55 12.86 7.52
CA LEU A 76 -3.48 11.94 8.17
C LEU A 76 -4.61 11.61 7.19
N TYR A 77 -4.77 10.33 6.92
CA TYR A 77 -5.76 9.79 5.98
C TYR A 77 -6.74 8.93 6.74
N LYS A 78 -8.01 8.95 6.32
CA LYS A 78 -8.98 7.98 6.81
C LYS A 78 -8.66 6.61 6.22
N ARG A 79 -8.99 5.56 6.97
CA ARG A 79 -8.76 4.16 6.57
C ARG A 79 -9.29 3.85 5.16
N GLU A 80 -10.53 4.28 4.87
CA GLU A 80 -11.23 3.99 3.61
C GLU A 80 -10.45 4.43 2.36
N SER A 81 -9.70 5.52 2.45
CA SER A 81 -8.91 6.07 1.35
C SER A 81 -7.70 5.20 0.95
N LEU A 82 -7.27 4.27 1.81
CA LEU A 82 -6.14 3.38 1.53
C LEU A 82 -6.52 2.02 0.97
N PHE A 83 -7.82 1.68 0.96
CA PHE A 83 -8.31 0.44 0.37
C PHE A 83 -8.70 0.62 -1.10
N SER A 84 -9.07 1.84 -1.49
CA SER A 84 -9.27 2.24 -2.87
C SER A 84 -8.70 3.64 -3.07
N PHE A 85 -7.49 3.72 -3.64
CA PHE A 85 -6.86 4.99 -4.00
C PHE A 85 -7.49 5.64 -5.25
N GLU A 86 -8.70 5.24 -5.63
CA GLU A 86 -9.46 5.92 -6.68
C GLU A 86 -10.03 7.25 -6.17
N ASP A 87 -10.15 7.45 -4.85
CA ASP A 87 -10.60 8.72 -4.26
C ASP A 87 -9.53 9.83 -4.28
N GLU A 88 -9.97 11.08 -4.10
CA GLU A 88 -9.10 12.27 -4.17
C GLU A 88 -7.97 12.22 -3.14
N ASP A 89 -8.26 11.73 -1.94
CA ASP A 89 -7.29 11.62 -0.84
C ASP A 89 -6.19 10.60 -1.16
N GLY A 90 -6.57 9.48 -1.77
CA GLY A 90 -5.66 8.45 -2.25
C GLY A 90 -4.76 8.98 -3.37
N GLN A 91 -5.34 9.60 -4.40
CA GLN A 91 -4.56 10.20 -5.49
C GLN A 91 -3.58 11.27 -4.96
N ARG A 92 -4.00 12.04 -3.95
CA ARG A 92 -3.13 13.02 -3.28
C ARG A 92 -1.99 12.37 -2.50
N LEU A 93 -2.22 11.23 -1.85
CA LEU A 93 -1.14 10.47 -1.22
C LEU A 93 -0.14 9.98 -2.27
N VAL A 94 -0.61 9.28 -3.31
CA VAL A 94 0.25 8.72 -4.37
C VAL A 94 1.09 9.80 -5.05
N SER A 95 0.48 10.94 -5.40
CA SER A 95 1.19 12.07 -6.01
C SER A 95 2.20 12.77 -5.09
N SER A 96 2.08 12.60 -3.78
CA SER A 96 3.05 13.15 -2.81
C SER A 96 4.30 12.29 -2.65
N ILE A 97 4.28 11.06 -3.19
CA ILE A 97 5.32 10.05 -2.98
C ILE A 97 6.31 10.10 -4.14
N ASP A 98 7.53 10.52 -3.83
CA ASP A 98 8.63 10.51 -4.80
C ASP A 98 9.60 9.36 -4.51
N PRO A 99 10.16 8.73 -5.56
CA PRO A 99 11.27 7.80 -5.40
C PRO A 99 12.43 8.39 -4.58
N GLY A 100 13.01 7.59 -3.68
CA GLY A 100 14.06 7.99 -2.76
C GLY A 100 13.59 8.76 -1.52
N ASN A 101 12.28 9.01 -1.37
CA ASN A 101 11.77 9.59 -0.13
C ASN A 101 11.79 8.56 0.99
N LYS A 102 12.25 8.97 2.17
CA LYS A 102 12.15 8.16 3.38
C LYS A 102 10.79 8.40 4.02
N MET A 103 10.00 7.35 4.15
CA MET A 103 8.61 7.44 4.60
C MET A 103 8.33 6.48 5.74
N GLU A 104 7.36 6.85 6.57
CA GLU A 104 6.75 5.98 7.58
C GLU A 104 5.24 5.99 7.40
N ILE A 105 4.65 4.81 7.30
CA ILE A 105 3.21 4.63 7.35
C ILE A 105 2.89 4.07 8.74
N VAL A 106 2.15 4.85 9.53
CA VAL A 106 1.71 4.48 10.87
C VAL A 106 0.21 4.28 10.86
N VAL A 107 -0.21 3.12 11.30
CA VAL A 107 -1.60 2.72 11.39
C VAL A 107 -2.11 3.07 12.79
N VAL A 108 -3.10 3.98 12.88
CA VAL A 108 -3.57 4.56 14.16
C VAL A 108 -4.93 4.01 14.56
N PHE A 109 -4.93 3.23 15.64
CA PHE A 109 -6.12 2.63 16.25
C PHE A 109 -6.59 3.43 17.47
N GLU A 110 -7.91 3.51 17.68
CA GLU A 110 -8.50 4.18 18.86
C GLU A 110 -8.69 3.27 20.08
N ASN A 111 -8.68 1.95 19.90
CA ASN A 111 -8.88 0.97 20.98
C ASN A 111 -7.59 0.16 21.26
N ASN A 112 -7.62 -0.71 22.28
CA ASN A 112 -6.55 -1.65 22.69
C ASN A 112 -6.20 -2.73 21.63
N PHE A 113 -6.30 -2.41 20.34
CA PHE A 113 -5.90 -3.29 19.25
C PHE A 113 -4.39 -3.46 19.25
N ILE A 114 -3.95 -4.71 19.38
CA ILE A 114 -2.56 -5.08 19.18
C ILE A 114 -2.40 -5.44 17.71
N VAL A 115 -1.68 -4.57 16.98
CA VAL A 115 -1.24 -4.87 15.62
C VAL A 115 -0.08 -5.85 15.71
N LYS A 116 -0.24 -6.99 15.05
CA LYS A 116 0.82 -7.99 14.95
C LYS A 116 1.73 -7.68 13.78
N ASN A 117 1.14 -7.49 12.59
CA ASN A 117 1.89 -7.19 11.39
C ASN A 117 1.20 -6.13 10.56
N THR A 118 1.99 -5.31 9.88
CA THR A 118 1.54 -4.41 8.84
C THR A 118 2.32 -4.71 7.56
N THR A 119 1.59 -4.85 6.47
CA THR A 119 2.14 -5.08 5.13
C THR A 119 1.73 -3.95 4.20
N ILE A 120 2.71 -3.27 3.62
CA ILE A 120 2.50 -2.25 2.60
C ILE A 120 2.87 -2.83 1.25
N TYR A 121 1.98 -2.68 0.27
CA TYR A 121 2.27 -2.95 -1.12
C TYR A 121 2.32 -1.63 -1.90
N LEU A 122 3.39 -1.40 -2.64
CA LEU A 122 3.48 -0.33 -3.64
C LEU A 122 3.18 -0.94 -4.99
N ILE A 123 2.11 -0.52 -5.65
CA ILE A 123 1.68 -1.06 -6.94
C ILE A 123 2.00 -0.02 -8.01
N TYR A 124 2.74 -0.43 -9.03
CA TYR A 124 3.18 0.41 -10.13
C TYR A 124 2.34 0.17 -11.39
N ASP A 125 2.27 1.18 -12.25
CA ASP A 125 1.66 1.02 -13.57
C ASP A 125 2.50 0.12 -14.48
N GLU A 126 1.85 -0.37 -15.54
CA GLU A 126 2.52 -1.09 -16.62
C GLU A 126 3.73 -0.30 -17.14
N PRO A 127 4.79 -0.99 -17.60
CA PRO A 127 5.97 -0.33 -18.12
C PRO A 127 5.56 0.56 -19.30
N ILE A 128 6.03 1.80 -19.27
CA ILE A 128 5.92 2.71 -20.40
C ILE A 128 6.86 2.16 -21.48
N CYS A 129 6.36 1.22 -22.29
CA CYS A 129 7.05 0.78 -23.49
C CYS A 129 7.26 2.02 -24.35
N LYS A 130 8.51 2.47 -24.49
CA LYS A 130 8.85 3.38 -25.59
C LYS A 130 8.47 2.65 -26.85
N GLN A 131 7.47 3.13 -27.56
CA GLN A 131 7.10 2.61 -28.86
C GLN A 131 8.27 2.87 -29.80
N ILE A 132 9.19 1.90 -29.90
CA ILE A 132 10.26 1.94 -30.88
C ILE A 132 9.52 1.70 -32.20
N GLY A 133 9.25 2.78 -32.93
CA GLY A 133 8.55 2.72 -34.19
C GLY A 133 9.28 1.75 -35.13
N PHE A 134 8.69 0.59 -35.38
CA PHE A 134 9.04 -0.20 -36.54
C PHE A 134 8.54 0.60 -37.76
N ILE A 135 9.41 1.44 -38.30
CA ILE A 135 9.26 1.93 -39.66
C ILE A 135 9.42 0.69 -40.55
N LEU A 136 8.32 0.02 -40.86
CA LEU A 136 8.25 -0.83 -42.04
C LEU A 136 8.42 0.11 -43.22
N LYS A 137 9.67 0.22 -43.71
CA LYS A 137 9.95 0.81 -45.02
C LYS A 137 9.36 -0.11 -46.10
N PRO A 138 8.88 0.49 -47.21
CA PRO A 138 7.80 -0.03 -48.06
C PRO A 138 8.13 -1.35 -48.77
#